data_AF-A0A328LK04-F1
#
_entry.id   AF-A0A328LK04-F1
#
_cell.length_a   1.000
_cell.length_b   1.000
_cell.length_c   1.000
_cell.angle_alpha   90.00
_cell.angle_beta   90.00
_cell.angle_gamma   90.00
#
_symmetry.space_group_name_H-M   'P 1'
#
loop_
_entity.id
_entity.type
_entity.pdbx_description
1 polymer ?
#
loop_
_entity_poly.entity_id
_entity_poly.type
_entity_poly.pdbx_seq_one_letter_code
_entity_poly.pdbx_strand_id
1 'polypeptide(L)' 'MAYVIQNVKTKKYLKHNGNYNPEAYQFKDVDTPEEAEQYPTKAHADYVSMWNADMSETFKIIEI' A
#
# COMPACT_ATOMS: atom_id res chain seq x y z
N MET A 1 15.12 -6.28 -4.33
CA MET A 1 13.75 -6.55 -4.81
C MET A 1 12.83 -5.98 -3.76
N ALA A 2 11.94 -5.09 -4.17
CA ALA A 2 10.95 -4.50 -3.30
C ALA A 2 9.55 -4.66 -3.91
N TYR A 3 8.54 -4.56 -3.07
CA TYR A 3 7.14 -4.65 -3.47
C TYR A 3 6.42 -3.39 -3.02
N VAL A 4 5.58 -2.85 -3.89
CA VAL A 4 4.73 -1.69 -3.59
C VAL A 4 3.27 -2.04 -3.81
N ILE A 5 2.39 -1.33 -3.11
CA ILE A 5 0.94 -1.53 -3.20
C ILE A 5 0.35 -0.38 -4.01
N GLN A 6 -0.41 -0.70 -5.07
CA GLN A 6 -1.11 0.25 -5.92
C GLN A 6 -2.63 0.04 -5.82
N ASN A 7 -3.37 1.11 -5.61
CA ASN A 7 -4.83 1.12 -5.77
C ASN A 7 -5.19 1.00 -7.26
N VAL A 8 -5.98 -0.01 -7.61
CA VAL A 8 -6.33 -0.32 -9.00
C VAL A 8 -7.21 0.76 -9.64
N LYS A 9 -8.06 1.42 -8.85
CA LYS A 9 -9.01 2.45 -9.29
C LYS A 9 -8.31 3.79 -9.51
N THR A 10 -7.55 4.25 -8.53
CA THR A 10 -6.90 5.58 -8.58
C THR A 10 -5.54 5.57 -9.27
N LYS A 11 -4.95 4.38 -9.46
CA LYS A 11 -3.56 4.17 -9.93
C LYS A 11 -2.51 4.79 -9.00
N LYS A 12 -2.88 5.21 -7.80
CA LYS A 12 -1.97 5.73 -6.79
C LYS A 12 -1.33 4.60 -6.01
N TYR A 13 -0.16 4.86 -5.46
CA TYR A 13 0.58 3.94 -4.61
C TYR A 13 0.42 4.32 -3.14
N LEU A 14 0.55 3.33 -2.26
CA LEU A 14 0.41 3.56 -0.83
C LEU A 14 1.76 3.88 -0.20
N LYS A 15 1.82 4.96 0.57
CA LYS A 15 2.94 5.27 1.48
C LYS A 15 2.43 5.32 2.91
N HIS A 16 3.11 4.65 3.84
CA HIS A 16 2.73 4.69 5.24
C HIS A 16 2.85 6.13 5.76
N ASN A 17 1.81 6.65 6.43
CA ASN A 17 1.78 8.03 6.91
C ASN A 17 2.47 8.21 8.28
N GLY A 18 3.02 7.13 8.85
CA GLY A 18 3.77 7.15 10.11
C GLY A 18 2.88 7.26 11.35
N ASN A 19 1.56 7.28 11.19
CA ASN A 19 0.63 7.48 12.28
C ASN A 19 0.11 6.12 12.77
N TYR A 20 0.54 5.71 13.95
CA TYR A 20 0.05 4.48 14.58
C TYR A 20 -1.30 4.75 15.26
N ASN A 21 -2.34 4.91 14.45
CA ASN A 21 -3.72 4.90 14.92
C ASN A 21 -4.46 3.75 14.23
N PRO A 22 -4.84 2.68 14.95
CA PRO A 22 -5.49 1.51 14.36
C PRO A 22 -6.89 1.81 13.82
N GLU A 23 -7.52 2.92 14.21
CA GLU A 23 -8.85 3.32 13.75
C GLU A 23 -8.81 4.29 12.56
N ALA A 24 -7.63 4.75 12.14
CA ALA A 24 -7.47 5.71 11.06
C ALA A 24 -6.73 5.09 9.86
N TYR A 25 -7.02 5.62 8.67
CA TYR A 25 -6.28 5.25 7.47
C TYR A 25 -4.79 5.59 7.63
N GLN A 26 -3.94 4.57 7.60
CA GLN A 26 -2.49 4.68 7.88
C GLN A 26 -1.64 4.95 6.65
N PHE A 27 -2.28 5.20 5.51
CA PHE A 27 -1.58 5.42 4.26
C PHE A 27 -1.91 6.80 3.71
N LYS A 28 -1.03 7.28 2.85
CA LYS A 28 -1.34 8.36 1.93
C LYS A 28 -1.07 7.87 0.52
N ASP A 29 -1.86 8.40 -0.41
CA ASP A 29 -1.68 8.14 -1.84
C ASP A 29 -0.49 8.94 -2.36
N VAL A 30 0.39 8.27 -3.09
CA VAL A 30 1.50 8.88 -3.82
C VAL A 30 1.46 8.51 -5.30
N ASP A 31 2.12 9.31 -6.12
CA ASP A 31 2.05 9.20 -7.58
C ASP A 31 3.05 8.19 -8.15
N THR A 32 4.16 7.96 -7.46
CA THR A 32 5.28 7.16 -7.97
C THR A 32 5.57 5.96 -7.08
N PRO A 33 6.01 4.82 -7.67
CA PRO A 33 6.40 3.65 -6.89
C PRO A 33 7.64 3.92 -6.01
N GLU A 34 8.52 4.84 -6.40
CA GLU A 34 9.70 5.23 -5.61
C GLU A 34 9.32 5.95 -4.31
N GLU A 35 8.22 6.72 -4.32
CA GLU A 35 7.72 7.40 -3.14
C GLU A 35 6.90 6.50 -2.22
N ALA A 36 6.42 5.36 -2.73
CA ALA A 36 5.57 4.41 -2.03
C ALA A 36 6.32 3.70 -0.88
N GLU A 37 5.56 3.07 0.00
CA GLU A 37 6.13 2.16 0.99
C GLU A 37 6.66 0.92 0.27
N GLN A 38 7.94 0.61 0.51
CA GLN A 38 8.62 -0.52 -0.11
C GLN A 38 8.70 -1.68 0.86
N TYR A 39 8.05 -2.78 0.50
CA TYR A 39 8.07 -4.00 1.30
C TYR A 39 9.16 -4.94 0.82
N PRO A 40 9.93 -5.56 1.72
CA PRO A 40 11.01 -6.47 1.34
C PRO A 40 10.50 -7.82 0.79
N THR A 41 9.23 -8.16 1.02
CA THR A 41 8.63 -9.42 0.56
C THR A 41 7.20 -9.19 0.07
N LYS A 42 6.80 -9.98 -0.93
CA LYS A 42 5.43 -9.96 -1.45
C LYS A 42 4.41 -10.30 -0.36
N ALA A 43 4.71 -11.29 0.49
CA ALA A 43 3.83 -11.70 1.58
C ALA A 43 3.53 -10.55 2.58
N HIS A 44 4.51 -9.69 2.85
CA HIS A 44 4.29 -8.51 3.70
C HIS A 44 3.38 -7.49 3.00
N ALA A 45 3.61 -7.23 1.71
CA ALA A 45 2.72 -6.39 0.91
C ALA A 45 1.30 -6.95 0.79
N ASP A 46 1.14 -8.27 0.66
CA ASP A 46 -0.16 -8.98 0.65
C ASP A 46 -0.89 -8.76 1.96
N TYR A 47 -0.23 -9.00 3.09
CA TYR A 47 -0.82 -8.79 4.42
C TYR A 47 -1.31 -7.35 4.62
N VAL A 48 -0.48 -6.37 4.24
CA VAL A 48 -0.85 -4.95 4.34
C VAL A 48 -1.98 -4.59 3.39
N SER A 49 -1.95 -5.10 2.16
CA SER A 49 -3.01 -4.82 1.17
C SER A 49 -4.36 -5.40 1.61
N MET A 50 -4.37 -6.58 2.25
CA MET A 50 -5.59 -7.25 2.70
C MET A 50 -6.27 -6.48 3.83
N TRP A 51 -5.51 -5.99 4.81
CA TRP A 51 -6.03 -5.14 5.89
C TRP A 51 -6.73 -3.89 5.38
N ASN A 52 -6.31 -3.36 4.23
CA ASN A 52 -6.89 -2.15 3.65
C ASN A 52 -7.94 -2.46 2.58
N ALA A 53 -7.89 -3.62 1.92
CA ALA A 53 -8.88 -4.02 0.91
C ALA A 53 -10.30 -4.15 1.50
N ASP A 54 -10.40 -4.51 2.77
CA ASP A 54 -11.68 -4.56 3.52
C ASP A 54 -12.37 -3.18 3.60
N MET A 55 -11.66 -2.07 3.34
CA MET A 55 -12.20 -0.71 3.35
C MET A 55 -12.85 -0.28 2.02
N SER A 56 -13.25 -1.24 1.15
CA SER A 56 -13.93 -1.02 -0.15
C SER A 56 -13.01 -0.73 -1.36
N GLU A 57 -11.70 -0.84 -1.18
CA GLU A 57 -10.73 -0.59 -2.25
C GLU A 57 -10.08 -1.87 -2.78
N THR A 58 -9.70 -1.86 -4.06
CA THR A 58 -8.99 -2.97 -4.69
C THR A 58 -7.54 -2.57 -4.90
N PHE A 59 -6.62 -3.34 -4.31
CA PHE A 59 -5.19 -3.13 -4.42
C PHE A 59 -4.52 -4.23 -5.23
N LYS A 60 -3.38 -3.92 -5.85
CA LYS A 60 -2.48 -4.90 -6.44
C LYS A 60 -1.06 -4.63 -5.97
N ILE A 61 -0.26 -5.70 -5.91
CA ILE A 61 1.14 -5.64 -5.55
C ILE A 61 1.97 -5.62 -6.82
N ILE A 62 2.96 -4.74 -6.86
CA ILE A 62 3.89 -4.58 -7.98
C ILE A 62 5.31 -4.81 -7.46
N GLU A 63 6.08 -5.63 -8.15
CA GLU A 63 7.51 -5.82 -7.89
C GLU A 63 8.31 -4.71 -8.59
N ILE A 64 9.25 -4.11 -7.87
CA ILE A 64 10.16 -3.05 -8.33
C ILE A 64 11.63 -3.34 -7.99
#